data_AF-A0A089MD08-F1
#
_entry.id   AF-A0A089MD08-F1
#
_cell.length_a   1.000
_cell.length_b   1.000
_cell.length_c   1.000
_cell.angle_alpha   90.00
_cell.angle_beta   90.00
_cell.angle_gamma   90.00
#
_symmetry.space_group_name_H-M   'P 1'
#
loop_
_entity.id
_entity.type
_entity.pdbx_description
1 polymer ?
#
loop_
_entity_poly.entity_id
_entity_poly.type
_entity_poly.pdbx_seq_one_letter_code
_entity_poly.pdbx_strand_id
1 'polypeptide(L)'
;MAKAIKAPKFHREATEETYDLLNDMIRKHHHYFEDTSFLILMKHGGWKSKGKEQFGKIKVLGEDLRSTWDKDAILYLNADMWVKMSEPQQRYVLDNALFALDTKSDKDGNTLEAVDGRPLLKTVPPDIEAFVEVIKRHGTTTQDVKRLAAAIKEVNPDQVTIEDVIGAGGKQQGGEDPKPPGNGLQVKRNADGSIDLDDPNQTKLEDYEGEGQSGEGGPTIPDDDLPF
;
A
#
# COMPACT_ATOMS: atom_id res chain seq x y z
N MET A 1 -0.56 -31.33 18.51
CA MET A 1 -0.93 -29.93 18.81
C MET A 1 -2.42 -29.77 18.56
N ALA A 2 -3.21 -29.30 19.54
CA ALA A 2 -4.64 -29.08 19.35
C ALA A 2 -4.87 -27.95 18.34
N LYS A 3 -5.71 -28.20 17.33
CA LYS A 3 -6.06 -27.23 16.29
C LYS A 3 -6.92 -26.15 16.95
N ALA A 4 -6.43 -24.91 17.04
CA ALA A 4 -7.19 -23.80 17.57
C ALA A 4 -8.53 -23.69 16.84
N ILE A 5 -9.64 -23.70 17.59
CA ILE A 5 -10.99 -23.54 17.04
C ILE A 5 -11.04 -22.16 16.38
N LYS A 6 -11.21 -22.14 15.05
CA LYS A 6 -11.32 -20.89 14.30
C LYS A 6 -12.61 -20.20 14.73
N ALA A 7 -12.51 -18.95 15.18
CA ALA A 7 -13.67 -18.14 15.48
C ALA A 7 -14.60 -18.10 14.25
N PRO A 8 -15.93 -18.19 14.44
CA PRO A 8 -16.88 -18.16 13.34
C PRO A 8 -16.73 -16.85 12.57
N LYS A 9 -16.64 -16.96 11.23
CA LYS A 9 -16.59 -15.80 10.34
C LYS A 9 -18.01 -15.39 9.99
N PHE A 10 -18.46 -14.28 10.53
CA PHE A 10 -19.75 -13.69 10.19
C PHE A 10 -19.62 -12.18 10.05
N HIS A 11 -20.59 -11.59 9.37
CA HIS A 11 -20.76 -10.15 9.27
C HIS A 11 -21.94 -9.75 10.15
N ARG A 12 -21.80 -8.65 10.87
CA ARG A 12 -22.92 -7.94 11.50
C ARG A 12 -22.92 -6.51 11.00
N GLU A 13 -24.07 -5.88 10.94
CA GLU A 13 -24.12 -4.45 10.69
C GLU A 13 -23.50 -3.67 11.86
N ALA A 14 -22.93 -2.50 11.56
CA ALA A 14 -22.36 -1.63 12.58
C ALA A 14 -23.45 -0.95 13.41
N THR A 15 -23.06 -0.40 14.56
CA THR A 15 -23.94 0.40 15.41
C THR A 15 -24.17 1.79 14.81
N GLU A 16 -25.24 2.46 15.24
CA GLU A 16 -25.56 3.85 14.85
C GLU A 16 -24.39 4.80 15.15
N GLU A 17 -23.73 4.65 16.31
CA GLU A 17 -22.53 5.42 16.66
C GLU A 17 -21.41 5.33 15.61
N THR A 18 -21.28 4.19 14.94
CA THR A 18 -20.27 3.99 13.88
C THR A 18 -20.66 4.74 12.61
N TYR A 19 -21.95 4.78 12.30
CA TYR A 19 -22.48 5.60 11.20
C TYR A 19 -22.34 7.09 11.51
N ASP A 20 -22.56 7.52 12.74
CA ASP A 20 -22.36 8.92 13.15
C ASP A 20 -20.90 9.35 13.00
N LEU A 21 -19.95 8.49 13.41
CA LEU A 21 -18.53 8.75 13.18
C LEU A 21 -18.18 8.84 11.69
N LEU A 22 -18.75 7.96 10.86
CA LEU A 22 -18.54 8.01 9.41
C LEU A 22 -19.09 9.31 8.81
N ASN A 23 -20.32 9.68 9.17
CA ASN A 23 -20.99 10.88 8.67
C ASN A 23 -20.26 12.15 9.11
N ASP A 24 -19.74 12.19 10.34
CA ASP A 24 -18.90 13.29 10.81
C ASP A 24 -17.61 13.41 9.98
N MET A 25 -17.01 12.29 9.56
CA MET A 25 -15.83 12.32 8.69
C MET A 25 -16.14 12.75 7.27
N ILE A 26 -17.26 12.29 6.71
CA ILE A 26 -17.73 12.73 5.38
C ILE A 26 -17.91 14.24 5.38
N ARG A 27 -18.67 14.79 6.33
CA ARG A 27 -18.94 16.24 6.41
C ARG A 27 -17.69 17.09 6.59
N LYS A 28 -16.72 16.61 7.38
CA LYS A 28 -15.51 17.38 7.68
C LYS A 28 -14.48 17.34 6.56
N HIS A 29 -14.38 16.22 5.85
CA HIS A 29 -13.20 15.94 5.03
C HIS A 29 -13.49 15.35 3.64
N HIS A 30 -14.68 14.78 3.43
CA HIS A 30 -15.06 14.10 2.18
C HIS A 30 -16.46 14.54 1.71
N HIS A 31 -16.67 15.86 1.60
CA HIS A 31 -17.95 16.48 1.23
C HIS A 31 -18.54 15.95 -0.08
N TYR A 32 -17.69 15.48 -1.00
CA TYR A 32 -18.10 14.83 -2.25
C TYR A 32 -18.85 13.49 -2.06
N PHE A 33 -18.91 12.95 -0.84
CA PHE A 33 -19.68 11.76 -0.49
C PHE A 33 -20.91 12.04 0.38
N GLU A 34 -21.34 13.29 0.54
CA GLU A 34 -22.52 13.63 1.36
C GLU A 34 -23.81 12.93 0.92
N ASP A 35 -23.99 12.77 -0.40
CA ASP A 35 -25.15 12.10 -0.99
C ASP A 35 -24.94 10.58 -1.19
N THR A 36 -23.85 10.03 -0.65
CA THR A 36 -23.50 8.61 -0.78
C THR A 36 -24.04 7.79 0.39
N SER A 37 -24.77 6.71 0.09
CA SER A 37 -25.31 5.80 1.08
C SER A 37 -24.38 4.61 1.32
N PHE A 38 -23.83 4.54 2.54
CA PHE A 38 -22.94 3.47 2.96
C PHE A 38 -23.67 2.38 3.74
N LEU A 39 -23.24 1.13 3.57
CA LEU A 39 -23.54 0.02 4.49
C LEU A 39 -22.25 -0.36 5.22
N ILE A 40 -22.26 -0.34 6.55
CA ILE A 40 -21.07 -0.70 7.34
C ILE A 40 -21.22 -2.13 7.87
N LEU A 41 -20.33 -3.02 7.45
CA LEU A 41 -20.31 -4.42 7.87
C LEU A 41 -19.08 -4.74 8.73
N MET A 42 -19.34 -5.13 9.97
CA MET A 42 -18.35 -5.56 10.95
C MET A 42 -18.03 -7.03 10.74
N LYS A 43 -16.79 -7.32 10.33
CA LYS A 43 -16.28 -8.66 10.03
C LYS A 43 -15.53 -9.24 11.22
N HIS A 44 -15.97 -10.42 11.67
CA HIS A 44 -15.34 -11.17 12.77
C HIS A 44 -14.42 -12.28 12.25
N GLY A 45 -13.45 -12.69 13.06
CA GLY A 45 -12.62 -13.88 12.82
C GLY A 45 -11.25 -13.59 12.21
N GLY A 46 -10.67 -12.43 12.51
CA GLY A 46 -9.32 -12.03 12.11
C GLY A 46 -9.18 -11.82 10.60
N TRP A 47 -9.08 -10.56 10.19
CA TRP A 47 -8.95 -10.20 8.78
C TRP A 47 -7.53 -9.79 8.44
N LYS A 48 -6.85 -10.64 7.67
CA LYS A 48 -5.49 -10.39 7.19
C LYS A 48 -5.43 -10.37 5.67
N SER A 49 -4.55 -9.55 5.13
CA SER A 49 -4.20 -9.51 3.71
C SER A 49 -2.69 -9.39 3.59
N LYS A 50 -2.07 -10.24 2.76
CA LYS A 50 -0.61 -10.30 2.58
C LYS A 50 0.16 -10.35 3.92
N GLY A 51 -0.36 -11.11 4.89
CA GLY A 51 0.25 -11.25 6.22
C GLY A 51 0.00 -10.09 7.20
N LYS A 52 -0.48 -8.94 6.74
CA LYS A 52 -0.82 -7.78 7.58
C LYS A 52 -2.28 -7.78 7.99
N GLU A 53 -2.57 -7.29 9.19
CA GLU A 53 -3.94 -7.07 9.67
C GLU A 53 -4.59 -5.95 8.85
N GLN A 54 -5.82 -6.17 8.38
CA GLN A 54 -6.63 -5.14 7.75
C GLN A 54 -7.64 -4.61 8.76
N PHE A 55 -7.74 -3.28 8.85
CA PHE A 55 -8.65 -2.60 9.76
C PHE A 55 -9.96 -2.20 9.08
N GLY A 56 -9.89 -1.82 7.80
CA GLY A 56 -11.04 -1.49 6.97
C GLY A 56 -10.79 -1.74 5.49
N LYS A 57 -11.87 -1.91 4.72
CA LYS A 57 -11.84 -1.93 3.24
C LYS A 57 -13.19 -1.46 2.73
N ILE A 58 -13.18 -0.66 1.67
CA ILE A 58 -14.38 -0.30 0.95
C ILE A 58 -14.56 -1.18 -0.29
N LYS A 59 -15.82 -1.51 -0.59
CA LYS A 59 -16.26 -2.12 -1.83
C LYS A 59 -17.40 -1.29 -2.42
N VAL A 60 -17.19 -0.73 -3.61
CA VAL A 60 -18.27 -0.10 -4.38
C VAL A 60 -19.24 -1.16 -4.87
N LEU A 61 -20.54 -0.89 -4.76
CA LEU A 61 -21.58 -1.79 -5.24
C LEU A 61 -21.82 -1.58 -6.74
N GLY A 62 -22.05 -2.69 -7.45
CA GLY A 62 -22.52 -2.65 -8.83
C GLY A 62 -24.00 -2.27 -8.89
N GLU A 63 -24.47 -1.90 -10.08
CA GLU A 63 -25.83 -1.41 -10.34
C GLU A 63 -26.93 -2.36 -9.79
N ASP A 64 -26.78 -3.67 -10.00
CA ASP A 64 -27.71 -4.68 -9.51
C ASP A 64 -27.87 -4.65 -7.98
N LEU A 65 -26.75 -4.55 -7.25
CA LEU A 65 -26.77 -4.53 -5.79
C LEU A 65 -27.16 -3.16 -5.23
N ARG A 66 -26.79 -2.08 -5.92
CA ARG A 66 -27.18 -0.72 -5.55
C ARG A 66 -28.69 -0.54 -5.62
N SER A 67 -29.32 -0.99 -6.69
CA SER A 67 -30.79 -0.96 -6.82
C SER A 67 -31.50 -1.89 -5.83
N THR A 68 -30.91 -3.04 -5.51
CA THR A 68 -31.50 -4.00 -4.57
C THR A 68 -31.42 -3.54 -3.11
N TRP A 69 -30.29 -2.96 -2.69
CA TRP A 69 -30.03 -2.62 -1.29
C TRP A 69 -30.17 -1.14 -0.97
N ASP A 70 -30.32 -0.30 -2.00
CA ASP A 70 -30.31 1.16 -1.90
C ASP A 70 -29.02 1.70 -1.23
N LYS A 71 -27.89 1.08 -1.57
CA LYS A 71 -26.56 1.42 -1.04
C LYS A 71 -25.56 1.56 -2.17
N ASP A 72 -24.63 2.49 -2.01
CA ASP A 72 -23.61 2.82 -3.00
C ASP A 72 -22.31 2.06 -2.76
N ALA A 73 -21.95 1.88 -1.49
CA ALA A 73 -20.75 1.18 -1.09
C ALA A 73 -20.92 0.43 0.22
N ILE A 74 -20.10 -0.61 0.39
CA ILE A 74 -19.95 -1.32 1.65
C ILE A 74 -18.60 -0.98 2.26
N LEU A 75 -18.62 -0.49 3.50
CA LEU A 75 -17.45 -0.34 4.34
C LEU A 75 -17.32 -1.56 5.26
N TYR A 76 -16.36 -2.42 4.98
CA TYR A 76 -16.02 -3.53 5.86
C TYR A 76 -15.04 -3.07 6.93
N LEU A 77 -15.35 -3.34 8.19
CA LEU A 77 -14.49 -3.05 9.34
C LEU A 77 -14.12 -4.33 10.08
N ASN A 78 -12.89 -4.41 10.59
CA ASN A 78 -12.45 -5.53 11.42
C ASN A 78 -13.05 -5.39 12.83
N ALA A 79 -14.06 -6.18 13.15
CA ALA A 79 -14.80 -6.07 14.39
C ALA A 79 -13.95 -6.34 15.63
N ASP A 80 -13.04 -7.32 15.54
CA ASP A 80 -12.16 -7.75 16.63
C ASP A 80 -11.18 -6.65 17.04
N MET A 81 -10.78 -5.82 16.08
CA MET A 81 -9.88 -4.69 16.28
C MET A 81 -10.63 -3.40 16.60
N TRP A 82 -11.77 -3.15 15.95
CA TRP A 82 -12.56 -1.93 16.12
C TRP A 82 -12.93 -1.66 17.58
N VAL A 83 -13.35 -2.70 18.31
CA VAL A 83 -13.73 -2.58 19.73
C VAL A 83 -12.55 -2.29 20.66
N LYS A 84 -11.32 -2.50 20.19
CA LYS A 84 -10.09 -2.22 20.95
C LYS A 84 -9.47 -0.87 20.58
N MET A 85 -9.95 -0.25 19.51
CA MET A 85 -9.47 1.04 19.04
C MET A 85 -10.05 2.17 19.87
N SER A 86 -9.24 3.18 20.14
CA SER A 86 -9.76 4.46 20.63
C SER A 86 -10.50 5.20 19.51
N GLU A 87 -11.38 6.13 19.86
CA GLU A 87 -12.12 6.93 18.87
C GLU A 87 -11.20 7.61 17.83
N PRO A 88 -10.04 8.22 18.19
CA PRO A 88 -9.11 8.75 17.18
C PRO A 88 -8.59 7.69 16.19
N GLN A 89 -8.37 6.46 16.65
CA GLN A 89 -7.93 5.36 15.78
C GLN A 89 -9.07 4.89 14.87
N GLN A 90 -10.30 4.85 15.38
CA GLN A 90 -11.49 4.55 14.59
C GLN A 90 -11.67 5.59 13.48
N ARG A 91 -11.59 6.89 13.82
CA ARG A 91 -11.64 8.00 12.86
C ARG A 91 -10.56 7.86 11.78
N TYR A 92 -9.32 7.54 12.16
CA TYR A 92 -8.25 7.26 11.21
C TYR A 92 -8.61 6.13 10.23
N VAL A 93 -9.18 5.02 10.72
CA VAL A 93 -9.57 3.89 9.87
C VAL A 93 -10.68 4.28 8.88
N LEU A 94 -11.67 5.07 9.33
CA LEU A 94 -12.75 5.56 8.47
C LEU A 94 -12.22 6.52 7.41
N ASP A 95 -11.45 7.53 7.81
CA ASP A 95 -10.84 8.53 6.92
C ASP A 95 -9.98 7.86 5.85
N ASN A 96 -9.06 6.98 6.28
CA ASN A 96 -8.22 6.20 5.37
C ASN A 96 -9.03 5.31 4.42
N ALA A 97 -10.17 4.77 4.86
CA ALA A 97 -11.02 3.95 4.01
C ALA A 97 -11.72 4.80 2.95
N LEU A 98 -12.23 5.98 3.31
CA LEU A 98 -12.89 6.93 2.40
C LEU A 98 -11.95 7.44 1.30
N PHE A 99 -10.66 7.59 1.59
CA PHE A 99 -9.66 7.93 0.56
C PHE A 99 -9.45 6.84 -0.51
N ALA A 100 -9.91 5.62 -0.29
CA ALA A 100 -9.91 4.57 -1.31
C ALA A 100 -11.11 4.66 -2.26
N LEU A 101 -11.96 5.69 -2.11
CA LEU A 101 -13.08 5.98 -2.99
C LEU A 101 -12.84 7.26 -3.77
N ASP A 102 -13.45 7.29 -4.95
CA ASP A 102 -13.56 8.49 -5.77
C ASP A 102 -14.86 8.39 -6.60
N THR A 103 -15.30 9.53 -7.15
CA THR A 103 -16.40 9.56 -8.09
C THR A 103 -15.92 9.21 -9.50
N LYS A 104 -16.80 8.62 -10.30
CA LYS A 104 -16.56 8.45 -11.73
C LYS A 104 -16.87 9.77 -12.43
N SER A 105 -16.00 10.17 -13.34
CA SER A 105 -16.19 11.36 -14.17
C SER A 105 -16.18 10.97 -15.65
N ASP A 106 -16.88 11.76 -16.46
CA ASP A 106 -16.81 11.69 -17.92
C ASP A 106 -15.49 12.29 -18.45
N LYS A 107 -15.37 12.41 -19.78
CA LYS A 107 -14.19 12.99 -20.43
C LYS A 107 -14.04 14.49 -20.21
N ASP A 108 -15.15 15.17 -19.90
CA ASP A 108 -15.23 16.61 -19.69
C ASP A 108 -15.05 16.97 -18.20
N GLY A 109 -14.93 15.95 -17.33
CA GLY A 109 -14.71 16.09 -15.90
C GLY A 109 -16.00 16.13 -15.06
N ASN A 110 -17.17 15.96 -15.66
CA ASN A 110 -18.43 15.95 -14.92
C ASN A 110 -18.65 14.61 -14.22
N THR A 111 -19.16 14.63 -13.00
CA THR A 111 -19.50 13.42 -12.25
C THR A 111 -20.59 12.64 -12.98
N LEU A 112 -20.37 11.35 -13.19
CA LEU A 112 -21.37 10.44 -13.72
C LEU A 112 -22.36 10.08 -12.61
N GLU A 113 -23.64 10.27 -12.87
CA GLU A 113 -24.73 9.91 -11.97
C GLU A 113 -25.40 8.60 -12.43
N ALA A 114 -25.97 7.86 -11.49
CA ALA A 114 -26.84 6.73 -11.83
C ALA A 114 -28.28 7.22 -12.07
N VAL A 115 -29.16 6.29 -12.44
CA VAL A 115 -30.59 6.56 -12.72
C VAL A 115 -31.34 7.17 -11.51
N ASP A 116 -30.83 6.94 -10.30
CA ASP A 116 -31.36 7.49 -9.05
C ASP A 116 -30.82 8.89 -8.69
N GLY A 117 -29.99 9.49 -9.55
CA GLY A 117 -29.41 10.82 -9.35
C GLY A 117 -28.22 10.87 -8.38
N ARG A 118 -27.82 9.74 -7.78
CA ARG A 118 -26.63 9.68 -6.91
C ARG A 118 -25.36 9.46 -7.74
N PRO A 119 -24.18 9.93 -7.30
CA PRO A 119 -22.93 9.76 -8.03
C PRO A 119 -22.53 8.29 -8.17
N LEU A 120 -21.93 7.94 -9.30
CA LEU A 120 -21.29 6.65 -9.50
C LEU A 120 -19.90 6.66 -8.87
N LEU A 121 -19.61 5.65 -8.06
CA LEU A 121 -18.33 5.54 -7.38
C LEU A 121 -17.36 4.61 -8.11
N LYS A 122 -16.08 4.79 -7.83
CA LYS A 122 -15.00 3.87 -8.18
C LYS A 122 -14.05 3.73 -6.99
N THR A 123 -13.36 2.59 -6.91
CA THR A 123 -12.27 2.43 -5.94
C THR A 123 -10.97 2.89 -6.58
N VAL A 124 -10.21 3.70 -5.86
CA VAL A 124 -8.87 4.13 -6.26
C VAL A 124 -7.81 3.40 -5.44
N PRO A 125 -6.64 3.06 -6.02
CA PRO A 125 -5.52 2.58 -5.24
C PRO A 125 -5.13 3.60 -4.17
N PRO A 126 -4.63 3.16 -3.01
CA PRO A 126 -4.15 4.07 -1.98
C PRO A 126 -3.00 4.92 -2.54
N ASP A 127 -3.22 6.23 -2.60
CA ASP A 127 -2.23 7.22 -3.00
C ASP A 127 -1.40 7.70 -1.79
N ILE A 128 -0.14 8.05 -2.02
CA ILE A 128 0.73 8.64 -1.01
C ILE A 128 0.14 9.98 -0.53
N GLU A 129 -0.47 10.78 -1.42
CA GLU A 129 -1.11 12.05 -1.04
C GLU A 129 -2.29 11.84 -0.08
N ALA A 130 -3.13 10.84 -0.34
CA ALA A 130 -4.17 10.42 0.59
C ALA A 130 -3.59 10.02 1.95
N PHE A 131 -2.45 9.32 1.95
CA PHE A 131 -1.74 8.97 3.17
C PHE A 131 -1.23 10.19 3.92
N VAL A 132 -0.72 11.21 3.23
CA VAL A 132 -0.24 12.47 3.82
C VAL A 132 -1.36 13.22 4.52
N GLU A 133 -2.53 13.39 3.87
CA GLU A 133 -3.66 14.11 4.46
C GLU A 133 -4.19 13.41 5.72
N VAL A 134 -4.29 12.08 5.68
CA VAL A 134 -4.70 11.29 6.86
C VAL A 134 -3.65 11.43 7.98
N ILE A 135 -2.35 11.37 7.67
CA ILE A 135 -1.27 11.54 8.65
C ILE A 135 -1.29 12.95 9.26
N LYS A 136 -1.54 14.00 8.48
CA LYS A 136 -1.63 15.38 8.98
C LYS A 136 -2.73 15.52 10.04
N ARG A 137 -3.84 14.81 9.90
CA ARG A 137 -5.01 14.91 10.79
C ARG A 137 -4.92 14.00 12.02
N HIS A 138 -4.53 12.76 11.82
CA HIS A 138 -4.56 11.72 12.87
C HIS A 138 -3.19 11.42 13.46
N GLY A 139 -2.11 11.94 12.85
CA GLY A 139 -0.73 11.69 13.24
C GLY A 139 -0.20 10.34 12.75
N THR A 140 0.91 9.90 13.34
CA THR A 140 1.56 8.61 13.02
C THR A 140 0.84 7.45 13.70
N THR A 141 -0.39 7.15 13.27
CA THR A 141 -1.26 6.15 13.89
C THR A 141 -0.78 4.71 13.68
N THR A 142 -0.06 4.45 12.59
CA THR A 142 0.47 3.11 12.27
C THR A 142 1.96 2.99 12.57
N GLN A 143 2.40 1.79 12.95
CA GLN A 143 3.82 1.53 13.21
C GLN A 143 4.69 1.75 11.96
N ASP A 144 4.17 1.45 10.77
CA ASP A 144 4.90 1.63 9.52
C ASP A 144 5.20 3.12 9.28
N VAL A 145 4.24 4.02 9.56
CA VAL A 145 4.45 5.47 9.48
C VAL A 145 5.44 5.95 10.54
N LYS A 146 5.38 5.41 11.77
CA LYS A 146 6.36 5.74 12.81
C LYS A 146 7.78 5.35 12.42
N ARG A 147 7.94 4.16 11.82
CA ARG A 147 9.22 3.67 11.29
C ARG A 147 9.72 4.53 10.14
N LEU A 148 8.83 4.92 9.22
CA LEU A 148 9.17 5.83 8.13
C LEU A 148 9.61 7.19 8.67
N ALA A 149 8.88 7.78 9.62
CA ALA A 149 9.23 9.06 10.23
C ALA A 149 10.56 8.98 11.01
N ALA A 150 10.83 7.86 11.68
CA ALA A 150 12.11 7.62 12.34
C ALA A 150 13.25 7.51 11.32
N ALA A 151 13.06 6.75 10.23
CA ALA A 151 14.03 6.64 9.16
C ALA A 151 14.31 7.99 8.50
N ILE A 152 13.27 8.78 8.16
CA ILE A 152 13.42 10.13 7.60
C ILE A 152 14.22 11.05 8.54
N LYS A 153 14.04 10.91 9.86
CA LYS A 153 14.81 11.69 10.85
C LYS A 153 16.28 11.24 10.96
N GLU A 154 16.57 9.98 10.62
CA GLU A 154 17.92 9.40 10.63
C GLU A 154 18.70 9.69 9.34
N VAL A 155 18.02 9.94 8.21
CA VAL A 155 18.66 10.38 6.96
C VAL A 155 18.70 11.90 6.86
N ASN A 156 19.67 12.43 6.12
CA ASN A 156 19.86 13.86 5.94
C ASN A 156 18.62 14.48 5.24
N PRO A 157 17.86 15.39 5.88
CA PRO A 157 16.65 15.98 5.30
C PRO A 157 16.93 16.87 4.08
N ASP A 158 18.20 17.21 3.84
CA ASP A 158 18.67 18.05 2.75
C ASP A 158 18.97 17.25 1.47
N GLN A 159 18.63 15.96 1.43
CA GLN A 159 18.85 15.15 0.25
C GLN A 159 17.86 15.57 -0.85
N VAL A 160 18.39 16.29 -1.84
CA VAL A 160 17.69 16.79 -3.03
C VAL A 160 16.93 15.65 -3.71
N THR A 161 15.65 15.86 -4.03
CA THR A 161 14.86 14.83 -4.69
C THR A 161 15.39 14.57 -6.11
N ILE A 162 15.14 13.39 -6.66
CA ILE A 162 15.58 13.06 -8.02
C ILE A 162 14.92 14.03 -9.01
N GLU A 163 13.69 14.43 -8.72
CA GLU A 163 12.91 15.41 -9.46
C GLU A 163 13.54 16.81 -9.42
N ASP A 164 14.08 17.24 -8.27
CA ASP A 164 14.81 18.51 -8.15
C ASP A 164 16.12 18.49 -8.96
N VAL A 165 16.82 17.35 -9.02
CA VAL A 165 18.03 17.17 -9.84
C VAL A 165 17.71 17.21 -11.34
N ILE A 166 16.57 16.65 -11.75
CA ILE A 166 16.12 16.63 -13.15
C ILE A 166 15.53 18.00 -13.56
N GLY A 167 14.76 18.65 -12.69
CA GLY A 167 14.12 19.96 -12.92
C GLY A 167 15.10 21.13 -12.93
N ALA A 168 16.22 21.03 -12.20
CA ALA A 168 17.26 22.06 -12.15
C ALA A 168 18.17 22.10 -13.41
N GLY A 169 17.91 21.28 -14.43
CA GLY A 169 18.62 21.35 -15.71
C GLY A 169 20.14 21.35 -15.54
N GLY A 170 20.69 20.31 -14.91
CA GLY A 170 22.13 20.02 -14.95
C GLY A 170 23.06 21.17 -14.55
N LYS A 171 22.70 22.02 -13.58
CA LYS A 171 23.64 22.95 -12.97
C LYS A 171 24.04 22.47 -11.58
N GLN A 172 25.23 21.88 -11.50
CA GLN A 172 25.96 21.71 -10.24
C GLN A 172 26.08 23.08 -9.58
N GLN A 173 25.36 23.29 -8.47
CA GLN A 173 25.66 24.39 -7.55
C GLN A 173 26.69 23.88 -6.55
N GLY A 174 27.87 24.51 -6.58
CA GLY A 174 28.99 24.20 -5.71
C GLY A 174 28.68 24.48 -4.25
N GLY A 175 28.94 23.48 -3.42
CA GLY A 175 28.95 23.54 -1.97
C GLY A 175 29.56 22.25 -1.45
N GLU A 176 30.84 22.34 -1.05
CA GLU A 176 31.73 21.31 -0.48
C GLU A 176 31.78 19.95 -1.22
N ASP A 177 32.98 19.57 -1.66
CA ASP A 177 33.23 18.27 -2.28
C ASP A 177 32.61 17.15 -1.43
N PRO A 178 31.68 16.35 -1.98
CA PRO A 178 31.13 15.22 -1.25
C PRO A 178 32.30 14.31 -0.89
N LYS A 179 32.41 14.02 0.41
CA LYS A 179 33.36 13.04 0.93
C LYS A 179 33.32 11.81 0.01
N PRO A 180 34.44 11.40 -0.60
CA PRO A 180 34.41 10.40 -1.66
C PRO A 180 33.72 9.14 -1.13
N PRO A 181 32.84 8.51 -1.94
CA PRO A 181 32.15 7.30 -1.52
C PRO A 181 33.19 6.27 -1.04
N GLY A 182 32.98 5.76 0.17
CA GLY A 182 33.87 4.77 0.78
C GLY A 182 34.09 3.59 -0.17
N ASN A 183 35.37 3.27 -0.39
CA ASN A 183 35.92 2.14 -1.13
C ASN A 183 35.00 1.55 -2.21
N GLY A 184 34.79 2.30 -3.29
CA GLY A 184 34.40 1.72 -4.56
C GLY A 184 35.49 0.78 -5.08
N LEU A 185 35.06 -0.35 -5.63
CA LEU A 185 35.90 -1.37 -6.28
C LEU A 185 36.76 -0.69 -7.36
N GLN A 186 38.08 -0.64 -7.17
CA GLN A 186 38.98 -0.07 -8.17
C GLN A 186 39.25 -1.11 -9.24
N VAL A 187 38.58 -0.94 -10.38
CA VAL A 187 38.72 -1.81 -11.53
C VAL A 187 39.85 -1.28 -12.41
N LYS A 188 40.98 -1.98 -12.48
CA LYS A 188 42.06 -1.65 -13.44
C LYS A 188 41.79 -2.39 -14.74
N ARG A 189 41.65 -1.62 -15.82
CA ARG A 189 41.48 -2.16 -17.18
C ARG A 189 42.83 -2.19 -17.88
N ASN A 190 43.27 -3.36 -18.27
CA ASN A 190 44.51 -3.54 -19.01
C ASN A 190 44.30 -3.21 -20.51
N ALA A 191 45.38 -2.92 -21.22
CA ALA A 191 45.34 -2.51 -22.64
C ALA A 191 44.85 -3.62 -23.59
N ASP A 192 44.75 -4.88 -23.12
CA ASP A 192 44.22 -6.03 -23.85
C ASP A 192 42.71 -6.24 -23.65
N GLY A 193 42.05 -5.39 -22.86
CA GLY A 193 40.62 -5.47 -22.58
C GLY A 193 40.24 -6.37 -21.40
N SER A 194 41.19 -7.00 -20.72
CA SER A 194 40.95 -7.73 -19.47
C SER A 194 40.72 -6.77 -18.28
N ILE A 195 40.00 -7.26 -17.28
CA ILE A 195 39.64 -6.52 -16.08
C ILE A 195 40.17 -7.29 -14.86
N ASP A 196 41.10 -6.68 -14.12
CA ASP A 196 41.56 -7.21 -12.84
C ASP A 196 40.79 -6.56 -11.69
N LEU A 197 40.23 -7.40 -10.83
CA LEU A 197 39.49 -7.01 -9.63
C LEU A 197 40.40 -7.24 -8.41
N ASP A 198 40.94 -6.17 -7.84
CA ASP A 198 41.61 -6.20 -6.54
C ASP A 198 40.55 -6.14 -5.44
N ASP A 199 40.07 -7.31 -4.99
CA ASP A 199 39.21 -7.43 -3.81
C ASP A 199 40.03 -7.99 -2.63
N PRO A 200 40.34 -7.20 -1.59
CA PRO A 200 41.04 -7.68 -0.40
C PRO A 200 40.22 -8.66 0.46
N ASN A 201 38.94 -8.94 0.11
CA ASN A 201 38.06 -9.88 0.80
C ASN A 201 37.74 -11.16 0.01
N GLN A 202 38.40 -11.41 -1.13
CA GLN A 202 38.33 -12.74 -1.75
C GLN A 202 39.13 -13.75 -0.90
N THR A 203 38.39 -14.48 -0.06
CA THR A 203 38.85 -15.74 0.51
C THR A 203 39.11 -16.70 -0.64
N LYS A 204 40.34 -17.19 -0.74
CA LYS A 204 40.79 -18.19 -1.71
C LYS A 204 39.83 -19.37 -1.70
N LEU A 205 39.05 -19.56 -2.76
CA LEU A 205 38.50 -20.88 -3.06
C LEU A 205 39.67 -21.68 -3.63
N GLU A 206 40.22 -22.55 -2.78
CA GLU A 206 41.19 -23.55 -3.13
C GLU A 206 40.65 -24.46 -4.24
N ASP A 207 41.58 -24.91 -5.09
CA ASP A 207 41.39 -25.78 -6.23
C ASP A 207 40.49 -26.98 -5.93
N TYR A 208 39.35 -27.05 -6.63
CA TYR A 208 38.59 -28.29 -6.76
C TYR A 208 38.81 -28.83 -8.17
N GLU A 209 39.88 -29.60 -8.32
CA GLU A 209 39.99 -30.58 -9.39
C GLU A 209 38.87 -31.60 -9.21
N GLY A 210 37.93 -31.64 -10.15
CA GLY A 210 36.80 -32.55 -10.16
C GLY A 210 36.45 -32.95 -11.58
N GLU A 211 36.84 -34.16 -11.91
CA GLU A 211 36.73 -34.84 -13.20
C GLU A 211 35.31 -34.81 -13.80
N GLY A 212 35.26 -34.82 -15.14
CA GLY A 212 34.04 -34.66 -15.92
C GLY A 212 33.06 -35.83 -15.86
N GLN A 213 31.83 -35.54 -16.28
CA GLN A 213 31.00 -36.47 -17.03
C GLN A 213 29.93 -35.72 -17.81
N SER A 214 29.94 -35.94 -19.12
CA SER A 214 28.88 -35.67 -20.07
C SER A 214 27.60 -36.42 -19.70
N GLY A 215 26.45 -35.74 -19.73
CA GLY A 215 25.15 -36.40 -19.59
C GLY A 215 24.01 -35.47 -19.99
N GLU A 216 23.42 -35.74 -21.15
CA GLU A 216 22.21 -35.15 -21.68
C GLU A 216 21.05 -35.22 -20.67
N GLY A 217 20.28 -34.13 -20.54
CA GLY A 217 19.12 -34.10 -19.65
C GLY A 217 18.51 -32.71 -19.53
N GLY A 218 17.92 -32.21 -20.62
CA GLY A 218 17.12 -30.99 -20.57
C GLY A 218 15.90 -31.16 -19.65
N PRO A 219 15.52 -30.13 -18.86
CA PRO A 219 14.38 -30.23 -17.97
C PRO A 219 13.07 -30.33 -18.77
N THR A 220 12.33 -31.41 -18.53
CA THR A 220 10.97 -31.61 -19.02
C THR A 220 10.01 -30.80 -18.15
N ILE A 221 9.23 -29.92 -18.79
CA ILE A 221 8.16 -29.16 -18.12
C ILE A 221 6.97 -30.11 -17.94
N PRO A 222 6.46 -30.33 -16.72
CA PRO A 222 5.21 -31.06 -16.53
C PRO A 222 4.03 -30.16 -16.95
N ASP A 223 3.20 -30.67 -17.86
CA ASP A 223 1.87 -30.14 -18.16
C ASP A 223 1.01 -30.28 -16.89
N ASP A 224 0.69 -29.15 -16.26
CA ASP A 224 -0.19 -29.11 -15.10
C ASP A 224 -1.58 -28.61 -15.53
N ASP A 225 -2.56 -29.49 -15.30
CA ASP A 225 -3.99 -29.36 -15.52
C ASP A 225 -4.56 -28.06 -14.93
N LEU A 226 -5.21 -27.27 -15.79
CA LEU A 226 -6.10 -26.19 -15.38
C LEU A 226 -7.50 -26.78 -15.08
N PRO A 227 -8.03 -26.67 -13.85
CA PRO A 227 -9.44 -26.90 -13.61
C PRO A 227 -10.25 -25.67 -14.03
N PHE A 228 -11.35 -25.95 -14.73
CA PHE A 228 -12.42 -25.05 -15.15
C PHE A 228 -12.98 -24.16 -14.02
#